data_AF-A0A183D506-F1
#
_entry.id   AF-A0A183D506-F1
#
_cell.length_a   1.000
_cell.length_b   1.000
_cell.length_c   1.000
_cell.angle_alpha   90.00
_cell.angle_beta   90.00
_cell.angle_gamma   90.00
#
_symmetry.space_group_name_H-M   'P 1'
#
loop_
_entity.id
_entity.type
_entity.pdbx_description
1 polymer ?
#
loop_
_entity_poly.entity_id
_entity_poly.type
_entity_poly.pdbx_seq_one_letter_code
_entity_poly.pdbx_strand_id
1 'polypeptide(L)'
;MKVQGIFISRLVEGGLAESTGLLAVNDEVLEVNGIEVQGKTLDQVTDMMVANAQNLIITVKPANQRNTLQRGTQSRTSDWSGVSDDTVMAPGRENNNDIYGANG
;
A
#
# COMPACT_ATOMS: atom_id res chain seq x y z
N MET A 1 21.49 -27.20 15.28
CA MET A 1 21.26 -26.11 16.26
C MET A 1 19.95 -25.43 15.91
N LYS A 2 19.06 -25.22 16.90
CA LYS A 2 17.84 -24.45 16.69
C LYS A 2 18.19 -22.98 16.88
N VAL A 3 18.13 -22.17 15.81
CA VAL A 3 18.31 -20.72 15.91
C VAL A 3 17.05 -20.15 16.56
N GLN A 4 17.19 -19.49 17.72
CA GLN A 4 16.07 -18.75 18.33
C GLN A 4 16.03 -17.35 17.72
N GLY A 5 14.88 -16.96 17.19
CA GLY A 5 14.61 -15.61 16.68
C GLY A 5 13.80 -14.78 17.68
N ILE A 6 13.84 -13.47 17.50
CA ILE A 6 13.02 -12.50 18.26
C ILE A 6 11.89 -12.04 17.36
N PHE A 7 10.65 -12.19 17.82
CA PHE A 7 9.46 -11.91 17.02
C PHE A 7 8.53 -10.93 17.74
N ILE A 8 7.88 -10.07 16.97
CA ILE A 8 6.79 -9.24 17.47
C ILE A 8 5.59 -10.16 17.77
N SER A 9 5.27 -10.33 19.05
CA SER A 9 4.15 -11.19 19.48
C SER A 9 2.82 -10.44 19.55
N ARG A 10 2.86 -9.14 19.82
CA ARG A 10 1.69 -8.27 19.94
C ARG A 10 2.06 -6.82 19.69
N LEU A 11 1.06 -6.04 19.27
CA LEU A 11 1.11 -4.58 19.24
C LEU A 11 0.14 -4.05 20.30
N VAL A 12 0.43 -2.87 20.83
CA VAL A 12 -0.46 -2.18 21.76
C VAL A 12 -1.51 -1.44 20.97
N GLU A 13 -2.79 -1.65 21.30
CA GLU A 13 -3.93 -0.95 20.67
C GLU A 13 -3.81 0.57 20.88
N GLY A 14 -3.91 1.33 19.79
CA GLY A 14 -3.67 2.78 19.76
C GLY A 14 -2.22 3.19 20.01
N GLY A 15 -1.29 2.23 20.14
CA GLY A 15 0.13 2.48 20.33
C GLY A 15 0.81 2.96 19.05
N LEU A 16 2.03 3.50 19.18
CA LEU A 16 2.78 4.04 18.04
C LEU A 16 3.05 2.97 16.96
N ALA A 17 3.50 1.79 17.37
CA ALA A 17 3.81 0.70 16.46
C ALA A 17 2.59 0.25 15.64
N GLU A 18 1.43 0.12 16.28
CA GLU A 18 0.18 -0.21 15.59
C GLU A 18 -0.28 0.93 14.67
N SER A 19 -0.29 2.16 15.18
CA SER A 19 -0.82 3.33 14.47
C SER A 19 -0.04 3.66 13.20
N THR A 20 1.27 3.41 13.17
CA THR A 20 2.08 3.59 11.95
C THR A 20 1.76 2.55 10.87
N GLY A 21 1.29 1.37 11.25
CA GLY A 21 1.05 0.24 10.35
C GLY A 21 2.32 -0.28 9.65
N LEU A 22 3.50 0.10 10.12
CA LEU A 22 4.79 -0.33 9.56
C LEU A 22 5.26 -1.68 10.13
N LEU A 23 4.75 -2.05 11.30
CA LEU A 23 5.07 -3.30 11.98
C LEU A 23 3.84 -4.19 12.08
N ALA A 24 4.07 -5.49 12.08
CA ALA A 24 3.04 -6.50 12.22
C ALA A 24 3.45 -7.59 13.21
N VAL A 25 2.45 -8.27 13.77
CA VAL A 25 2.68 -9.50 14.52
C VAL A 25 3.36 -10.53 13.61
N ASN A 26 4.32 -11.24 14.18
CA ASN A 26 5.25 -12.19 13.55
C ASN A 26 6.38 -11.57 12.73
N ASP A 27 6.53 -10.24 12.68
CA ASP A 27 7.76 -9.65 12.14
C ASP A 27 8.95 -10.11 12.99
N GLU A 28 10.03 -10.49 12.32
CA GLU A 28 11.25 -10.97 12.96
C GLU A 28 12.23 -9.79 13.12
N VAL A 29 12.65 -9.50 14.34
CA VAL A 29 13.64 -8.47 14.64
C VAL A 29 15.03 -9.03 14.33
N LEU A 30 15.79 -8.30 13.51
CA LEU A 30 17.15 -8.67 13.12
C LEU A 30 18.19 -7.81 13.83
N GLU A 31 17.90 -6.51 13.99
CA GLU A 31 18.82 -5.54 14.57
C GLU A 31 18.09 -4.50 15.42
N VAL A 32 18.79 -3.98 16.43
CA VAL A 32 18.38 -2.83 17.23
C VAL A 32 19.51 -1.81 17.21
N ASN A 33 19.24 -0.61 16.68
CA ASN A 33 20.23 0.47 16.48
C ASN A 33 21.52 -0.01 15.81
N GLY A 34 21.39 -0.88 14.80
CA GLY A 34 22.51 -1.43 14.03
C GLY A 34 23.28 -2.57 14.72
N ILE A 35 22.79 -3.08 15.85
CA ILE A 35 23.36 -4.23 16.55
C ILE A 35 22.48 -5.46 16.29
N GLU A 36 23.06 -6.50 15.69
CA GLU A 36 22.39 -7.78 15.45
C GLU A 36 21.88 -8.41 16.76
N VAL A 37 20.67 -8.99 16.70
CA VAL A 37 20.06 -9.67 17.85
C VAL A 37 20.36 -11.18 17.89
N GLN A 38 20.93 -11.74 16.82
CA GLN A 38 21.24 -13.17 16.74
C GLN A 38 22.17 -13.59 17.88
N GLY A 39 21.79 -14.65 18.60
CA GLY A 39 22.58 -15.18 19.73
C GLY A 39 22.43 -14.40 21.04
N LYS A 40 21.63 -13.33 21.08
CA LYS A 40 21.25 -12.63 22.32
C LYS A 40 20.00 -13.25 22.95
N THR A 41 19.87 -13.14 24.27
CA THR A 41 18.65 -13.51 24.97
C THR A 41 17.57 -12.45 24.80
N LEU A 42 16.31 -12.82 25.04
CA LEU A 42 15.19 -11.87 25.02
C LEU A 42 15.42 -10.70 25.99
N ASP A 43 15.93 -10.99 27.19
CA ASP A 43 16.20 -9.97 28.20
C ASP A 43 17.27 -8.97 27.71
N GLN A 44 18.37 -9.46 27.13
CA GLN A 44 19.41 -8.60 26.57
C GLN A 44 18.87 -7.70 25.45
N VAL A 45 18.02 -8.22 24.57
CA VAL A 45 17.40 -7.43 23.50
C VAL A 45 16.41 -6.42 24.07
N THR A 46 15.69 -6.78 25.13
CA THR A 46 14.77 -5.87 25.83
C THR A 46 15.53 -4.71 26.48
N ASP A 47 16.63 -5.01 27.17
CA ASP A 47 17.51 -3.98 27.76
C ASP A 47 18.03 -3.03 26.69
N MET A 48 18.45 -3.57 25.53
CA MET A 48 18.86 -2.76 24.38
C MET A 48 17.75 -1.84 23.89
N MET A 49 16.50 -2.32 23.77
CA MET A 49 15.37 -1.49 23.34
C MET A 49 15.05 -0.39 24.36
N VAL A 50 15.01 -0.73 25.64
CA VAL A 50 14.69 0.21 26.73
C VAL A 50 15.77 1.29 26.86
N ALA A 51 17.04 0.93 26.78
CA ALA A 51 18.15 1.89 26.82
C ALA A 51 18.12 2.90 25.67
N ASN A 52 17.48 2.55 24.55
CA ASN A 52 17.36 3.38 23.35
C ASN A 52 15.95 3.95 23.15
N ALA A 53 15.11 3.99 24.19
CA ALA A 53 13.70 4.38 24.07
C ALA A 53 13.46 5.79 23.48
N GLN A 54 14.45 6.69 23.57
CA GLN A 54 14.36 8.03 22.96
C GLN A 54 14.57 8.02 21.44
N ASN A 55 15.38 7.09 20.91
CA ASN A 55 15.62 6.94 19.48
C ASN A 55 15.92 5.47 19.16
N LEU A 56 14.85 4.74 18.84
CA LEU A 56 14.89 3.31 18.56
C LEU A 56 14.66 3.06 17.07
N ILE A 57 15.68 2.53 16.41
CA ILE A 57 15.65 2.07 15.02
C ILE A 57 15.79 0.55 15.04
N ILE A 58 14.85 -0.15 14.41
CA ILE A 58 14.89 -1.61 14.32
C ILE A 58 14.87 -2.05 12.85
N THR A 59 15.67 -3.05 12.54
CA THR A 59 15.63 -3.75 11.26
C THR A 59 14.79 -5.01 11.45
N VAL A 60 13.74 -5.17 10.63
CA VAL A 60 12.83 -6.31 10.72
C VAL A 60 12.72 -7.03 9.39
N LYS A 61 12.49 -8.35 9.45
CA LYS A 61 12.02 -9.15 8.33
C LYS A 61 10.49 -9.27 8.44
N PRO A 62 9.74 -8.79 7.44
CA PRO A 62 8.28 -8.81 7.48
C PRO A 62 7.71 -10.23 7.53
N ALA A 63 6.69 -10.44 8.37
CA ALA A 63 5.93 -11.68 8.43
C ALA A 63 5.26 -12.01 7.09
N ASN A 64 4.83 -10.98 6.36
CA ASN A 64 4.11 -11.11 5.12
C ASN A 64 4.61 -10.08 4.10
N GLN A 65 5.48 -10.50 3.19
CA GLN A 65 6.12 -9.64 2.19
C GLN A 65 5.12 -8.96 1.22
N ARG A 66 3.86 -9.41 1.20
CA ARG A 66 2.80 -8.82 0.37
C ARG A 66 2.32 -7.45 0.85
N ASN A 67 2.54 -7.10 2.12
CA ASN A 67 1.95 -5.89 2.71
C ASN A 67 2.88 -4.66 2.69
N THR A 68 4.19 -4.85 2.55
CA THR A 68 5.17 -3.75 2.68
C THR A 68 5.28 -2.85 1.45
N LEU A 69 4.78 -3.27 0.27
CA LEU A 69 4.93 -2.53 -0.99
C LEU A 69 3.61 -2.00 -1.59
N GLN A 70 2.44 -2.26 -0.99
CA GLN A 70 1.14 -1.88 -1.58
C GLN A 70 0.70 -0.43 -1.30
N ARG A 71 1.46 0.36 -0.53
CA ARG A 71 1.10 1.76 -0.20
C ARG A 71 1.53 2.79 -1.26
N GLY A 72 1.97 2.35 -2.45
CA GLY A 72 2.52 3.24 -3.49
C GLY A 72 1.76 3.29 -4.81
N THR A 73 0.87 2.35 -5.13
CA THR A 73 0.13 2.37 -6.39
C THR A 73 -1.36 2.34 -6.12
N GLN A 74 -1.93 3.54 -5.96
CA GLN A 74 -3.35 3.72 -6.27
C GLN A 74 -3.54 3.38 -7.75
N SER A 75 -3.81 2.11 -8.04
CA SER A 75 -4.38 1.65 -9.29
C SER A 75 -5.77 2.28 -9.44
N ARG A 76 -5.83 3.51 -9.95
CA ARG A 76 -7.04 4.07 -10.57
C ARG A 76 -7.09 3.66 -12.03
N THR A 77 -7.13 2.36 -12.27
CA THR A 77 -7.64 1.79 -13.51
C THR A 77 -8.77 0.89 -13.04
N SER A 78 -10.02 1.26 -13.23
CA SER A 78 -10.74 0.98 -14.47
C SER A 78 -12.20 1.41 -14.25
N ASP A 79 -12.84 1.95 -15.29
CA ASP A 79 -14.24 1.69 -15.65
C ASP A 79 -14.50 2.31 -17.03
N TRP A 80 -14.05 1.60 -18.07
CA TRP A 80 -14.47 1.82 -19.45
C TRP A 80 -15.71 0.96 -19.70
N SER A 81 -16.90 1.55 -19.59
CA SER A 81 -18.15 0.92 -20.07
C SER A 81 -18.45 1.40 -21.48
N GLY A 82 -17.88 0.69 -22.46
CA GLY A 82 -18.29 0.78 -23.85
C GLY A 82 -19.65 0.10 -24.08
N VAL A 83 -20.48 0.81 -24.85
CA VAL A 83 -21.61 0.39 -25.71
C VAL A 83 -22.96 0.03 -25.09
N SER A 84 -23.99 0.78 -25.51
CA SER A 84 -25.26 0.25 -26.03
C SER A 84 -25.87 1.30 -26.96
N ASP A 85 -25.77 1.03 -28.25
CA ASP A 85 -26.36 1.76 -29.37
C ASP A 85 -27.82 1.30 -29.50
N ASP A 86 -28.79 2.15 -29.15
CA ASP A 86 -30.20 1.90 -29.50
C ASP A 86 -30.99 3.22 -29.48
N THR A 87 -31.12 3.89 -30.63
CA THR A 87 -32.32 4.68 -30.98
C THR A 87 -32.39 4.81 -32.50
N VAL A 88 -33.18 3.95 -33.13
CA VAL A 88 -33.54 4.01 -34.54
C VAL A 88 -34.85 4.79 -34.76
N MET A 89 -34.80 5.72 -35.72
CA MET A 89 -35.87 6.30 -36.58
C MET A 89 -36.74 7.47 -36.07
N ALA A 90 -36.59 8.62 -36.75
CA ALA A 90 -37.70 9.51 -37.11
C ALA A 90 -37.66 9.77 -38.63
N PRO A 91 -38.77 9.69 -39.38
CA PRO A 91 -38.78 9.79 -40.84
C PRO A 91 -38.78 11.24 -41.33
N GLY A 92 -38.10 11.48 -42.45
CA GLY A 92 -37.86 12.80 -43.01
C GLY A 92 -39.01 13.47 -43.75
N ARG A 93 -38.72 14.70 -44.20
CA ARG A 93 -39.27 15.55 -45.30
C ARG A 93 -38.53 16.90 -45.18
N GLU A 94 -38.10 17.64 -46.20
CA GLU A 94 -38.21 17.59 -47.66
C GLU A 94 -37.11 18.52 -48.24
N ASN A 95 -36.54 18.13 -49.38
CA ASN A 95 -35.62 18.93 -50.19
C ASN A 95 -36.31 20.16 -50.77
N ASN A 96 -35.60 21.28 -50.94
CA ASN A 96 -35.89 22.25 -51.98
C ASN A 96 -34.57 22.83 -52.54
N ASN A 97 -34.25 22.42 -53.77
CA ASN A 97 -33.34 23.13 -54.66
C ASN A 97 -33.90 24.51 -54.99
N ASP A 98 -33.00 25.48 -55.23
CA ASP A 98 -33.10 26.65 -56.13
C ASP A 98 -32.20 27.78 -55.56
N ILE A 99 -31.47 28.66 -56.27
CA ILE A 99 -31.08 28.87 -57.67
C ILE A 99 -30.27 30.21 -57.67
N TYR A 100 -29.23 30.38 -58.51
CA TYR A 100 -28.45 31.65 -58.78
C TYR A 100 -27.67 32.28 -57.58
N GLY A 101 -26.36 32.61 -57.62
CA GLY A 101 -25.60 33.33 -58.63
C GLY A 101 -25.68 34.85 -58.41
N ALA A 102 -24.72 35.48 -57.71
CA ALA A 102 -24.31 36.88 -57.92
C ALA A 102 -23.10 37.28 -57.05
N ASN A 103 -22.10 37.85 -57.72
CA ASN A 103 -20.97 38.58 -57.16
C ASN A 103 -21.41 39.90 -56.51
N GLY A 104 -20.61 40.37 -55.55
CA GLY A 104 -20.65 41.72 -54.98
C GLY A 104 -19.53 41.89 -53.97
#